data_AF-A0A800MTE1-F1
#
_entry.id   AF-A0A800MTE1-F1
#
_cell.length_a   1.000
_cell.length_b   1.000
_cell.length_c   1.000
_cell.angle_alpha   90.00
_cell.angle_beta   90.00
_cell.angle_gamma   90.00
#
_symmetry.space_group_name_H-M   'P 1'
#
loop_
_entity.id
_entity.type
_entity.pdbx_description
1 polymer ?
#
loop_
_entity_poly.entity_id
_entity_poly.type
_entity_poly.pdbx_seq_one_letter_code
_entity_poly.pdbx_strand_id
1 'polypeptide(L)'
;MRRASIFGGKPHPRLYGTYPRVLGHFVRDNNALTLEQAIRKMTGAPAQLLRLKKRGLLKEGFAADIVIFDPLTIRDNATYEDPLQEPSGINYVIVNGQLAAEKGKYLGVTAGQVLRREPVYAENVSV
;
A
#
# COMPACT_ATOMS: atom_id res chain seq x y z
N MET A 1 -20.66 10.58 -6.56
CA MET A 1 -19.91 11.77 -7.03
C MET A 1 -18.62 11.87 -6.22
N ARG A 2 -17.47 11.42 -6.76
CA ARG A 2 -16.18 11.35 -6.05
C ARG A 2 -15.53 12.74 -6.07
N ARG A 3 -15.67 13.53 -4.99
CA ARG A 3 -15.02 14.84 -4.86
C ARG A 3 -13.56 14.63 -4.46
N ALA A 4 -12.66 14.93 -5.38
CA ALA A 4 -11.24 15.00 -5.10
C ALA A 4 -10.87 16.42 -4.66
N SER A 5 -10.04 16.53 -3.61
CA SER A 5 -9.46 17.78 -3.08
C SER A 5 -10.41 18.71 -2.31
N ILE A 6 -9.91 19.19 -1.16
CA ILE A 6 -10.53 20.21 -0.29
C ILE A 6 -10.64 21.58 -0.99
N PHE A 7 -9.93 21.78 -2.10
CA PHE A 7 -9.87 23.04 -2.87
C PHE A 7 -10.27 22.91 -4.35
N GLY A 8 -10.94 21.83 -4.77
CA GLY A 8 -11.57 21.78 -6.10
C GLY A 8 -10.64 21.63 -7.32
N GLY A 9 -9.42 21.11 -7.13
CA GLY A 9 -8.51 20.76 -8.22
C GLY A 9 -8.45 19.24 -8.49
N LYS A 10 -8.06 18.85 -9.72
CA LYS A 10 -7.72 17.45 -10.03
C LYS A 10 -6.61 16.97 -9.07
N PRO A 11 -6.74 15.79 -8.43
CA PRO A 11 -5.74 15.31 -7.49
C PRO A 11 -4.43 14.97 -8.22
N HIS A 12 -3.29 15.02 -7.52
CA HIS A 12 -2.03 14.57 -8.10
C HIS A 12 -2.08 13.05 -8.40
N PRO A 13 -1.63 12.57 -9.57
CA PRO A 13 -1.76 11.15 -9.98
C PRO A 13 -1.14 10.14 -9.01
N ARG A 14 -0.18 10.59 -8.19
CA ARG A 14 0.42 9.83 -7.08
C ARG A 14 -0.62 9.20 -6.14
N LEU A 15 -1.82 9.77 -6.02
CA LEU A 15 -2.88 9.24 -5.17
C LEU A 15 -3.27 7.80 -5.55
N TYR A 16 -3.26 7.46 -6.84
CA TYR A 16 -3.62 6.13 -7.34
C TYR A 16 -2.41 5.34 -7.84
N GLY A 17 -1.33 6.02 -8.26
CA GLY A 17 -0.23 5.41 -8.99
C GLY A 17 1.03 5.08 -8.19
N THR A 18 1.20 5.53 -6.94
CA THR A 18 2.53 5.52 -6.29
C THR A 18 3.19 4.13 -6.25
N TYR A 19 2.55 3.12 -5.66
CA TYR A 19 3.14 1.78 -5.54
C TYR A 19 3.20 1.00 -6.86
N PRO A 20 2.14 1.01 -7.70
CA PRO A 20 2.20 0.41 -9.03
C PRO A 20 3.31 1.00 -9.91
N ARG A 21 3.58 2.31 -9.80
CA ARG A 21 4.69 2.96 -10.51
C ARG A 21 6.05 2.47 -10.03
N VAL A 22 6.23 2.26 -8.72
CA VAL A 22 7.46 1.67 -8.18
C VAL A 22 7.68 0.26 -8.76
N LEU A 23 6.64 -0.57 -8.77
CA LEU A 23 6.74 -1.96 -9.23
C LEU A 23 6.84 -2.09 -10.77
N GLY A 24 6.09 -1.30 -11.53
CA GLY A 24 6.12 -1.31 -12.98
C GLY A 24 7.32 -0.51 -13.52
N HIS A 25 7.29 0.80 -13.35
CA HIS A 25 8.28 1.68 -13.97
C HIS A 25 9.69 1.51 -13.37
N PHE A 26 9.83 1.53 -12.04
CA PHE A 26 11.16 1.52 -11.42
C PHE A 26 11.78 0.13 -11.29
N VAL A 27 10.99 -0.91 -11.04
CA VAL A 27 11.48 -2.30 -10.96
C VAL A 27 11.50 -2.95 -12.35
N ARG A 28 10.34 -3.15 -12.99
CA ARG A 28 10.24 -3.90 -14.26
C ARG A 28 10.89 -3.16 -15.45
N ASP A 29 10.55 -1.89 -15.66
CA ASP A 29 10.92 -1.18 -16.90
C ASP A 29 12.36 -0.63 -16.84
N ASN A 30 12.77 -0.06 -15.70
CA ASN A 30 14.06 0.63 -15.57
C ASN A 30 15.13 -0.17 -14.80
N ASN A 31 14.80 -1.30 -14.19
CA ASN A 31 15.71 -2.08 -13.32
C ASN A 31 16.44 -1.24 -12.25
N ALA A 32 15.81 -0.18 -11.75
CA ALA A 32 16.41 0.73 -10.76
C ALA A 32 16.46 0.12 -9.35
N LEU A 33 15.60 -0.88 -9.08
CA LEU A 33 15.53 -1.65 -7.85
C LEU A 33 15.21 -3.10 -8.19
N THR A 34 15.68 -4.05 -7.36
CA THR A 34 15.13 -5.40 -7.41
C THR A 34 13.71 -5.41 -6.85
N LEU A 35 12.92 -6.43 -7.21
CA LEU A 35 11.55 -6.57 -6.71
C LEU A 35 11.53 -6.65 -5.18
N GLU A 36 12.44 -7.42 -4.57
CA GLU A 36 12.56 -7.61 -3.12
C GLU A 36 12.92 -6.29 -2.42
N GLN A 37 13.82 -5.49 -3.01
CA GLN A 37 14.17 -4.17 -2.47
C GLN A 37 12.97 -3.23 -2.48
N ALA A 38 12.21 -3.21 -3.57
CA ALA A 38 10.99 -2.42 -3.67
C ALA A 38 9.95 -2.88 -2.64
N ILE A 39 9.67 -4.19 -2.56
CA ILE A 39 8.72 -4.77 -1.60
C ILE A 39 9.13 -4.43 -0.17
N ARG A 40 10.41 -4.58 0.20
CA ARG A 40 10.90 -4.20 1.54
C ARG A 40 10.67 -2.71 1.83
N LYS A 41 10.92 -1.82 0.87
CA LYS A 41 10.73 -0.36 1.02
C LYS A 41 9.27 0.03 1.25
N MET A 42 8.30 -0.77 0.78
CA MET A 42 6.86 -0.51 0.94
C MET A 42 6.17 -1.34 2.03
N THR A 43 6.83 -2.35 2.60
CA THR A 43 6.26 -3.25 3.63
C THR A 43 7.07 -3.25 4.93
N GLY A 44 8.13 -4.05 4.99
CA GLY A 44 8.90 -4.32 6.20
C GLY A 44 9.65 -3.11 6.74
N ALA A 45 10.22 -2.26 5.87
CA ALA A 45 10.96 -1.07 6.33
C ALA A 45 10.04 -0.02 7.00
N PRO A 46 8.88 0.36 6.41
CA PRO A 46 7.89 1.18 7.12
C PRO A 46 7.38 0.54 8.42
N ALA A 47 7.08 -0.76 8.42
CA ALA A 47 6.63 -1.45 9.62
C ALA A 47 7.67 -1.42 10.75
N GLN A 48 8.96 -1.58 10.41
CA GLN A 48 10.06 -1.46 11.35
C GLN A 48 10.20 -0.03 11.88
N LEU A 49 10.21 0.96 10.98
CA LEU A 49 10.36 2.38 11.32
C LEU A 49 9.25 2.86 12.26
N LEU A 50 8.01 2.49 11.95
CA LEU A 50 6.82 2.86 12.70
C LEU A 50 6.54 1.90 13.88
N ARG A 51 7.37 0.87 14.08
CA ARG A 51 7.24 -0.15 15.14
C ARG A 51 5.87 -0.85 15.12
N LEU A 52 5.35 -1.13 13.92
CA LEU A 52 4.10 -1.85 13.74
C LEU A 52 4.35 -3.33 14.07
N LYS A 53 3.93 -3.76 15.26
CA LYS A 53 4.07 -5.14 15.69
C LYS A 53 3.28 -6.06 14.75
N LYS A 54 3.88 -7.20 14.39
CA LYS A 54 3.22 -8.29 13.65
C LYS A 54 2.62 -7.84 12.29
N ARG A 55 3.24 -6.87 11.61
CA ARG A 55 2.85 -6.40 10.25
C ARG A 55 4.06 -6.16 9.35
N GLY A 56 3.81 -6.05 8.05
CA GLY A 56 4.81 -5.71 7.03
C GLY A 56 5.73 -6.86 6.59
N LEU A 57 5.50 -8.07 7.10
CA LEU A 57 6.22 -9.29 6.71
C LEU A 57 5.22 -10.43 6.55
N LEU A 58 5.47 -11.32 5.59
CA LEU A 58 4.75 -12.60 5.48
C LEU A 58 5.41 -13.61 6.42
N LYS A 59 4.82 -13.79 7.60
CA LYS A 59 5.32 -14.69 8.64
C LYS A 59 4.15 -15.21 9.48
N GLU A 60 4.26 -16.44 9.99
CA GLU A 60 3.29 -16.97 10.94
C GLU A 60 3.10 -16.04 12.15
N GLY A 61 1.84 -15.90 12.57
CA GLY A 61 1.44 -15.01 13.67
C GLY A 61 1.43 -13.51 13.32
N PHE A 62 1.68 -13.12 12.07
CA PHE A 62 1.49 -11.74 11.59
C PHE A 62 0.07 -11.53 11.05
N ALA A 63 -0.35 -10.27 10.97
CA ALA A 63 -1.60 -9.93 10.30
C ALA A 63 -1.54 -10.34 8.83
N ALA A 64 -2.61 -10.94 8.33
CA ALA A 64 -2.75 -11.31 6.92
C ALA A 64 -3.11 -10.07 6.07
N ASP A 65 -2.17 -9.12 6.00
CA ASP A 65 -2.21 -7.99 5.07
C ASP A 65 -1.40 -8.37 3.82
N ILE A 66 -2.09 -8.75 2.75
CA ILE A 66 -1.48 -9.40 1.59
C ILE A 66 -1.97 -8.71 0.31
N VAL A 67 -1.04 -8.44 -0.60
CA VAL A 67 -1.36 -8.00 -1.96
C VAL A 67 -0.86 -9.04 -2.94
N ILE A 68 -1.73 -9.48 -3.83
CA ILE A 68 -1.40 -10.38 -4.94
C ILE A 68 -1.48 -9.55 -6.21
N PHE A 69 -0.38 -9.46 -6.95
CA PHE A 69 -0.28 -8.70 -8.18
C PHE A 69 0.54 -9.47 -9.22
N ASP A 70 0.34 -9.13 -10.48
CA ASP A 70 1.11 -9.66 -11.59
C ASP A 70 2.29 -8.71 -11.89
N PRO A 71 3.55 -9.16 -11.71
CA PRO A 71 4.72 -8.33 -11.94
C PRO A 71 4.90 -7.92 -13.40
N LEU A 72 4.29 -8.63 -14.36
CA LEU A 72 4.38 -8.30 -15.78
C LEU A 72 3.41 -7.19 -16.17
N THR A 73 2.24 -7.12 -15.52
CA THR A 73 1.16 -6.20 -15.92
C THR A 73 0.90 -5.05 -14.94
N ILE A 74 1.53 -5.06 -13.76
CA ILE A 74 1.43 -3.98 -12.77
C ILE A 74 1.80 -2.62 -13.39
N ARG A 75 0.90 -1.64 -13.26
CA ARG A 75 1.07 -0.31 -13.88
C ARG A 75 0.24 0.77 -13.19
N ASP A 76 0.82 1.97 -13.06
CA ASP A 76 0.07 3.19 -12.77
C ASP A 76 -0.56 3.76 -14.05
N ASN A 77 -1.89 3.92 -14.04
CA ASN A 77 -2.63 4.48 -15.18
C ASN A 77 -2.92 5.97 -15.04
N ALA A 78 -2.79 6.52 -13.82
CA ALA A 78 -3.10 7.91 -13.51
C ALA A 78 -2.07 8.87 -14.13
N THR A 79 -2.55 9.85 -14.89
CA THR A 79 -1.73 10.94 -15.46
C THR A 79 -2.07 12.29 -14.83
N TYR A 80 -1.36 13.35 -15.19
CA TYR A 80 -1.71 14.70 -14.71
C TYR A 80 -3.03 15.19 -15.32
N GLU A 81 -3.29 14.81 -16.56
CA GLU A 81 -4.50 15.12 -17.31
C GLU A 81 -5.69 14.34 -16.77
N ASP A 82 -5.49 13.05 -16.46
CA ASP A 82 -6.50 12.16 -15.90
C ASP A 82 -5.97 11.37 -14.68
N PRO A 83 -6.00 11.97 -13.49
CA PRO A 83 -5.37 11.39 -12.30
C PRO A 83 -6.25 10.40 -11.53
N LEU A 84 -7.52 10.22 -11.91
CA LEU A 84 -8.49 9.38 -11.19
C LEU A 84 -8.59 7.97 -11.78
N GLN A 85 -7.50 7.47 -12.37
CA GLN A 85 -7.43 6.16 -12.98
C GLN A 85 -6.91 5.11 -11.99
N GLU A 86 -7.64 4.01 -11.85
CA GLU A 86 -7.25 2.89 -11.01
C GLU A 86 -6.06 2.14 -11.66
N PRO A 87 -5.12 1.62 -10.87
CA PRO A 87 -3.96 0.91 -11.40
C PRO A 87 -4.33 -0.49 -11.91
N SER A 88 -3.54 -1.00 -12.85
CA SER A 88 -3.69 -2.34 -13.42
C SER A 88 -2.76 -3.35 -12.74
N GLY A 89 -3.08 -4.65 -12.85
CA GLY A 89 -2.20 -5.74 -12.43
C GLY A 89 -2.26 -6.11 -10.94
N ILE A 90 -3.12 -5.45 -10.14
CA ILE A 90 -3.41 -5.86 -8.76
C ILE A 90 -4.62 -6.81 -8.76
N ASN A 91 -4.38 -8.08 -8.45
CA ASN A 91 -5.39 -9.14 -8.51
C ASN A 91 -6.23 -9.19 -7.23
N TYR A 92 -5.59 -9.16 -6.07
CA TYR A 92 -6.27 -9.26 -4.78
C TYR A 92 -5.59 -8.40 -3.73
N VAL A 93 -6.40 -7.81 -2.84
CA VAL A 93 -5.94 -7.14 -1.62
C VAL A 93 -6.68 -7.75 -0.45
N ILE A 94 -5.92 -8.23 0.53
CA ILE A 94 -6.42 -8.84 1.76
C ILE A 94 -5.95 -7.99 2.92
N VAL A 95 -6.84 -7.66 3.84
CA VAL A 95 -6.54 -6.88 5.05
C VAL A 95 -7.01 -7.65 6.26
N ASN A 96 -6.11 -7.91 7.22
CA ASN A 96 -6.40 -8.75 8.39
C ASN A 96 -7.11 -10.07 8.05
N GLY A 97 -6.75 -10.70 6.92
CA GLY A 97 -7.30 -11.98 6.48
C GLY A 97 -8.62 -11.92 5.72
N GLN A 98 -9.18 -10.72 5.50
CA GLN A 98 -10.41 -10.56 4.72
C GLN A 98 -10.13 -9.92 3.35
N LEU A 99 -10.79 -10.46 2.32
CA LEU A 99 -10.65 -9.95 0.95
C LEU A 99 -11.29 -8.55 0.84
N ALA A 100 -10.45 -7.53 0.65
CA ALA A 100 -10.87 -6.13 0.58
C ALA A 100 -11.08 -5.64 -0.86
N ALA A 101 -10.28 -6.14 -1.80
CA ALA A 101 -10.43 -5.85 -3.22
C ALA A 101 -10.09 -7.07 -4.09
N GLU A 102 -10.80 -7.20 -5.20
CA GLU A 102 -10.61 -8.25 -6.21
C GLU A 102 -10.66 -7.65 -7.61
N LYS A 103 -9.64 -7.94 -8.44
CA LYS A 103 -9.56 -7.57 -9.86
C LYS A 103 -9.91 -6.10 -10.11
N GLY A 104 -9.29 -5.21 -9.33
CA GLY A 104 -9.51 -3.76 -9.37
C GLY A 104 -10.77 -3.26 -8.67
N LYS A 105 -11.66 -4.12 -8.17
CA LYS A 105 -12.91 -3.72 -7.51
C LYS A 105 -12.79 -3.77 -5.99
N TYR A 106 -13.08 -2.66 -5.33
CA TYR A 106 -13.27 -2.62 -3.88
C TYR A 106 -14.57 -3.33 -3.48
N LEU A 107 -14.49 -4.22 -2.47
CA LEU A 107 -15.61 -5.08 -2.07
C LEU A 107 -16.44 -4.51 -0.90
N GLY A 108 -16.16 -3.30 -0.41
CA GLY A 108 -16.88 -2.71 0.71
C GLY A 108 -16.49 -3.26 2.09
N VAL A 109 -15.49 -4.15 2.14
CA VAL A 109 -15.00 -4.73 3.40
C VAL A 109 -14.17 -3.71 4.16
N THR A 110 -14.47 -3.54 5.45
CA THR A 110 -13.79 -2.62 6.37
C THR A 110 -13.02 -3.38 7.45
N ALA A 111 -12.10 -4.26 7.04
CA ALA A 111 -11.32 -5.09 7.95
C ALA A 111 -10.15 -4.35 8.63
N GLY A 112 -10.07 -3.02 8.50
CA GLY A 112 -9.02 -2.21 9.12
C GLY A 112 -9.09 -2.21 10.64
N GLN A 113 -7.93 -2.07 11.29
CA GLN A 113 -7.83 -1.95 12.74
C GLN A 113 -7.00 -0.73 13.11
N VAL A 114 -7.39 -0.05 14.19
CA VAL A 114 -6.60 1.05 14.75
C VAL A 114 -5.31 0.49 15.35
N LEU A 115 -4.17 0.90 14.81
CA LEU A 115 -2.87 0.49 15.32
C LEU A 115 -2.47 1.42 16.47
N ARG A 116 -2.49 0.88 17.69
CA ARG A 116 -2.07 1.60 18.90
C ARG A 116 -0.63 1.26 19.23
N ARG A 117 0.14 2.27 19.61
CA ARG A 117 1.46 2.06 20.21
C ARG A 117 1.27 1.55 21.63
N GLU A 118 2.00 0.51 22.02
CA GLU A 118 1.94 0.04 23.39
C GLU A 118 2.58 1.06 24.36
N PRO A 119 1.99 1.26 25.55
CA PRO A 119 2.35 2.33 26.48
C PRO A 119 3.68 2.11 27.23
N VAL A 120 4.44 1.05 26.95
CA VAL A 120 5.69 0.67 27.67
C VAL A 120 6.75 1.79 27.70
N TYR A 121 6.60 2.85 26.88
CA TYR A 121 7.48 4.02 26.89
C TYR A 121 7.10 5.12 27.91
N ALA A 122 5.89 5.14 28.46
CA ALA A 122 5.45 6.22 29.35
C ALA A 122 5.96 6.05 30.80
N GLU A 123 6.36 4.83 31.20
CA GLU A 123 6.83 4.55 32.56
C GLU A 123 8.31 4.90 32.78
N ASN A 124 9.11 5.00 31.70
CA ASN A 124 10.56 5.21 31.77
C ASN A 124 10.99 6.62 31.31
N VAL A 125 10.06 7.57 31.26
CA VAL A 125 10.35 8.97 30.99
C VAL A 125 9.91 9.78 32.20
N SER A 126 10.79 9.88 33.19
CA SER A 126 10.76 10.98 34.14
C SER A 126 11.15 12.26 33.39
N VAL A 127 10.24 13.24 33.37
CA VAL A 127 10.56 14.63 33.02
C VAL A 127 11.48 15.22 34.09
#